data_AF-A0A538NCK6-F1
#
_entry.id   AF-A0A538NCK6-F1
#
_cell.length_a   1.000
_cell.length_b   1.000
_cell.length_c   1.000
_cell.angle_alpha   90.00
_cell.angle_beta   90.00
_cell.angle_gamma   90.00
#
_symmetry.space_group_name_H-M   'P 1'
#
loop_
_entity.id
_entity.type
_entity.pdbx_description
1 polymer ?
#
loop_
_entity_poly.entity_id
_entity_poly.type
_entity_poly.pdbx_seq_one_letter_code
_entity_poly.pdbx_strand_id
1 'polypeptide(L)'
;MRMRRVPLFLFVVAAFTAGGCTRPGPAGPGEGGAAPAPSASTSATGGAKPTGPALPTEPALPASEPTAPGLEYRVSYDWGVPSNRVTVTHPLTPPIAWPPEPPLPYLVAIYVGDHPEGNPKYGRISFYFRGAFPSYNFQYVRQVLSEGRGAPISLEGNSFLRIQFVDAQTRDLAGHSTIKVSPHSHIGFPSLKSYGFGGDFEGYVTYGLGTQVAPDSDQVLAIRTGELRKPDGSGGFYYVVHVDVQNG
;
A
#
# COMPACT_ATOMS: atom_id res chain seq x y z
N MET A 1 59.00 -13.73 -20.60
CA MET A 1 58.48 -13.76 -21.99
C MET A 1 57.03 -13.28 -21.99
N ARG A 2 56.77 -12.25 -22.83
CA ARG A 2 55.50 -11.72 -23.38
C ARG A 2 54.24 -11.65 -22.51
N MET A 3 53.96 -10.43 -22.06
CA MET A 3 52.60 -9.89 -21.83
C MET A 3 51.81 -9.84 -23.15
N ARG A 4 50.52 -10.16 -23.11
CA ARG A 4 49.59 -9.97 -24.24
C ARG A 4 48.53 -8.93 -23.85
N ARG A 5 48.68 -7.72 -24.39
CA ARG A 5 47.73 -6.60 -24.28
C ARG A 5 46.59 -6.81 -25.29
N VAL A 6 45.35 -6.54 -24.90
CA VAL A 6 44.17 -6.51 -25.78
C VAL A 6 43.71 -5.05 -25.91
N PRO A 7 43.41 -4.55 -27.12
CA PRO A 7 43.20 -3.12 -27.36
C PRO A 7 41.76 -2.66 -27.08
N LEU A 8 41.71 -1.42 -26.61
CA LEU A 8 40.59 -0.51 -26.42
C LEU A 8 40.07 0.00 -27.77
N PHE A 9 38.75 -0.03 -28.02
CA PHE A 9 38.12 0.74 -29.10
C PHE A 9 37.13 1.75 -28.49
N LEU A 10 37.59 3.00 -28.44
CA LEU A 10 36.77 4.21 -28.23
C LEU A 10 36.07 4.55 -29.55
N PHE A 11 34.77 4.84 -29.52
CA PHE A 11 34.12 5.65 -30.54
C PHE A 11 33.58 6.93 -29.88
N VAL A 12 34.26 8.03 -30.16
CA VAL A 12 33.86 9.42 -29.93
C VAL A 12 33.62 10.03 -31.31
N VAL A 13 32.64 10.93 -31.44
CA VAL A 13 32.50 12.07 -32.38
C VAL A 13 31.00 12.37 -32.51
N ALA A 14 30.50 13.61 -32.53
CA ALA A 14 30.98 14.92 -32.14
C ALA A 14 29.74 15.84 -32.13
N ALA A 15 29.83 16.91 -31.34
CA ALA A 15 28.82 17.95 -31.18
C ALA A 15 28.66 18.86 -32.42
N PHE A 16 27.48 19.49 -32.54
CA PHE A 16 27.31 20.77 -33.22
C PHE A 16 26.60 21.78 -32.31
N THR A 17 27.24 22.92 -32.19
CA THR A 17 26.91 24.12 -31.41
C THR A 17 26.10 25.14 -32.23
N ALA A 18 25.29 25.98 -31.57
CA ALA A 18 25.46 27.46 -31.52
C ALA A 18 24.15 28.28 -31.40
N GLY A 19 24.23 29.37 -30.61
CA GLY A 19 23.38 30.58 -30.65
C GLY A 19 22.27 30.63 -29.58
N GLY A 20 22.09 31.64 -28.71
CA GLY A 20 22.68 32.97 -28.59
C GLY A 20 21.59 34.02 -28.22
N CYS A 21 21.67 34.57 -27.00
CA CYS A 21 21.31 35.94 -26.55
C CYS A 21 19.86 36.50 -26.46
N THR A 22 19.56 36.97 -25.23
CA THR A 22 18.99 38.27 -24.79
C THR A 22 17.46 38.53 -24.64
N ARG A 23 17.14 39.12 -23.46
CA ARG A 23 15.88 39.73 -22.94
C ARG A 23 15.82 41.22 -23.37
N PRO A 24 14.67 41.94 -23.44
CA PRO A 24 13.95 42.51 -22.27
C PRO A 24 12.39 42.63 -22.42
N GLY A 25 11.68 43.00 -21.34
CA GLY A 25 10.22 43.28 -21.30
C GLY A 25 9.82 44.63 -21.95
N PRO A 26 8.52 45.03 -21.96
CA PRO A 26 7.91 45.70 -20.78
C PRO A 26 6.36 45.60 -20.59
N ALA A 27 5.93 46.07 -19.41
CA ALA A 27 4.71 46.83 -19.02
C ALA A 27 3.25 46.29 -19.18
N GLY A 28 2.48 46.40 -18.08
CA GLY A 28 1.02 46.18 -17.94
C GLY A 28 0.15 47.32 -18.53
N PRO A 29 -1.05 47.70 -18.01
CA PRO A 29 -1.61 47.52 -16.65
C PRO A 29 -3.14 47.20 -16.57
N GLY A 30 -3.71 47.24 -15.35
CA GLY A 30 -5.15 47.34 -15.04
C GLY A 30 -5.66 46.17 -14.18
N GLU A 31 -5.65 46.16 -12.84
CA GLU A 31 -6.05 47.15 -11.81
C GLU A 31 -7.58 47.27 -11.62
N GLY A 32 -8.03 47.03 -10.38
CA GLY A 32 -9.40 47.18 -9.87
C GLY A 32 -10.07 45.85 -9.54
N GLY A 33 -10.53 45.55 -8.32
CA GLY A 33 -10.75 46.34 -7.13
C GLY A 33 -11.48 45.47 -6.10
N ALA A 34 -11.45 45.91 -4.85
CA ALA A 34 -11.74 45.20 -3.61
C ALA A 34 -13.17 44.67 -3.40
N ALA A 35 -13.26 43.75 -2.42
CA ALA A 35 -14.47 43.28 -1.74
C ALA A 35 -15.34 44.42 -1.14
N PRO A 36 -16.59 44.13 -0.77
CA PRO A 36 -16.85 43.95 0.67
C PRO A 36 -17.94 42.91 1.03
N ALA A 37 -17.94 42.49 2.30
CA ALA A 37 -19.06 41.83 2.98
C ALA A 37 -20.13 42.85 3.43
N PRO A 38 -21.34 42.38 3.81
CA PRO A 38 -21.84 42.74 5.14
C PRO A 38 -22.63 41.63 5.88
N SER A 39 -22.91 41.95 7.15
CA SER A 39 -23.34 41.12 8.28
C SER A 39 -24.86 40.97 8.53
N ALA A 40 -25.18 39.91 9.28
CA ALA A 40 -26.04 39.82 10.49
C ALA A 40 -27.59 40.00 10.51
N SER A 41 -28.23 38.96 11.07
CA SER A 41 -29.23 38.90 12.16
C SER A 41 -30.72 39.24 11.95
N THR A 42 -31.62 38.30 12.33
CA THR A 42 -32.51 38.42 13.52
C THR A 42 -33.34 37.14 13.80
N SER A 43 -33.61 36.91 15.09
CA SER A 43 -34.27 35.76 15.73
C SER A 43 -35.76 36.00 16.10
N ALA A 44 -36.43 34.93 16.59
CA ALA A 44 -37.50 34.85 17.63
C ALA A 44 -38.81 34.19 17.15
N THR A 45 -39.64 33.45 17.92
CA THR A 45 -39.63 32.83 19.26
C THR A 45 -40.95 32.03 19.39
N GLY A 46 -40.97 30.92 20.14
CA GLY A 46 -42.22 30.30 20.64
C GLY A 46 -41.94 29.22 21.70
N GLY A 47 -42.14 29.54 22.99
CA GLY A 47 -42.13 28.59 24.12
C GLY A 47 -43.52 27.98 24.40
N ALA A 48 -43.80 27.16 25.41
CA ALA A 48 -43.06 26.36 26.40
C ALA A 48 -44.09 25.49 27.16
N LYS A 49 -43.74 24.31 27.70
CA LYS A 49 -44.02 23.88 29.12
C LYS A 49 -43.45 22.47 29.45
N PRO A 50 -43.13 22.16 30.73
CA PRO A 50 -42.24 21.08 31.15
C PRO A 50 -42.98 19.85 31.73
N THR A 51 -42.35 18.66 31.72
CA THR A 51 -42.72 17.53 32.60
C THR A 51 -41.52 16.58 32.82
N GLY A 52 -41.08 16.46 34.09
CA GLY A 52 -40.44 15.27 34.68
C GLY A 52 -38.96 14.93 34.35
N PRO A 53 -38.12 14.57 35.34
CA PRO A 53 -36.76 14.08 35.06
C PRO A 53 -36.83 12.63 34.55
N ALA A 54 -36.47 12.42 33.29
CA ALA A 54 -36.19 11.09 32.75
C ALA A 54 -34.78 10.64 33.19
N LEU A 55 -34.67 9.37 33.58
CA LEU A 55 -33.41 8.70 33.92
C LEU A 55 -32.38 8.84 32.78
N PRO A 56 -31.05 8.71 33.07
CA PRO A 56 -30.04 8.76 32.03
C PRO A 56 -30.25 7.61 31.04
N THR A 57 -30.61 7.95 29.81
CA THR A 57 -30.53 7.05 28.67
C THR A 57 -29.06 6.76 28.41
N GLU A 58 -28.65 5.52 28.63
CA GLU A 58 -27.38 4.97 28.18
C GLU A 58 -27.19 5.28 26.68
N PRO A 59 -26.05 5.86 26.25
CA PRO A 59 -25.84 6.15 24.83
C PRO A 59 -25.98 4.87 24.01
N ALA A 60 -26.99 4.82 23.16
CA ALA A 60 -27.11 3.76 22.17
C ALA A 60 -25.83 3.76 21.32
N LEU A 61 -25.17 2.60 21.27
CA LEU A 61 -24.06 2.35 20.34
C LEU A 61 -24.51 2.80 18.93
N PRO A 62 -23.68 3.55 18.18
CA PRO A 62 -24.06 3.97 16.84
C PRO A 62 -24.36 2.73 16.00
N ALA A 63 -25.54 2.73 15.38
CA ALA A 63 -25.97 1.70 14.45
C ALA A 63 -24.91 1.51 13.36
N SER A 64 -24.47 0.27 13.16
CA SER A 64 -23.51 -0.09 12.12
C SER A 64 -24.02 0.37 10.76
N GLU A 65 -23.22 1.16 10.05
CA GLU A 65 -23.44 1.52 8.66
C GLU A 65 -23.69 0.25 7.81
N PRO A 66 -24.60 0.28 6.83
CA PRO A 66 -24.84 -0.89 5.98
C PRO A 66 -23.58 -1.21 5.19
N THR A 67 -22.93 -2.33 5.53
CA THR A 67 -21.86 -2.92 4.73
C THR A 67 -22.44 -3.26 3.35
N ALA A 68 -21.86 -2.72 2.27
CA ALA A 68 -22.39 -2.97 0.93
C ALA A 68 -22.41 -4.48 0.63
N PRO A 69 -23.41 -4.99 -0.12
CA PRO A 69 -23.53 -6.42 -0.39
C PRO A 69 -22.25 -7.03 -0.98
N GLY A 70 -21.77 -8.12 -0.40
CA GLY A 70 -20.57 -8.83 -0.85
C GLY A 70 -19.23 -8.22 -0.41
N LEU A 71 -19.25 -7.17 0.42
CA LEU A 71 -18.08 -6.73 1.17
C LEU A 71 -17.95 -7.55 2.46
N GLU A 72 -16.82 -8.23 2.63
CA GLU A 72 -16.49 -8.92 3.87
C GLU A 72 -15.12 -8.46 4.33
N TYR A 73 -15.04 -7.89 5.52
CA TYR A 73 -13.81 -7.42 6.13
C TYR A 73 -13.53 -8.13 7.43
N ARG A 74 -12.28 -8.54 7.66
CA ARG A 74 -11.81 -8.96 8.98
C ARG A 74 -10.38 -8.54 9.25
N VAL A 75 -10.07 -8.28 10.51
CA VAL A 75 -8.70 -8.11 10.99
C VAL A 75 -8.13 -9.51 11.23
N SER A 76 -6.99 -9.82 10.62
CA SER A 76 -6.31 -11.11 10.76
C SER A 76 -5.18 -11.09 11.80
N TYR A 77 -4.60 -9.91 12.02
CA TYR A 77 -3.66 -9.63 13.10
C TYR A 77 -3.85 -8.17 13.51
N ASP A 78 -4.27 -7.93 14.75
CA ASP A 78 -4.49 -6.55 15.22
C ASP A 78 -3.18 -5.86 15.61
N TRP A 79 -3.24 -4.56 15.88
CA TRP A 79 -2.10 -3.73 16.21
C TRP A 79 -1.17 -4.38 17.24
N GLY A 80 0.00 -4.77 16.77
CA GLY A 80 1.02 -5.38 17.61
C GLY A 80 2.35 -5.50 16.89
N VAL A 81 3.40 -5.74 17.66
CA VAL A 81 4.74 -6.00 17.14
C VAL A 81 4.94 -7.51 16.98
N PRO A 82 5.13 -8.03 15.75
CA PRO A 82 5.39 -9.45 15.55
C PRO A 82 6.77 -9.81 16.12
N SER A 83 6.80 -10.52 17.25
CA SER A 83 8.06 -10.97 17.88
C SER A 83 8.73 -12.13 17.13
N ASN A 84 7.92 -12.90 16.39
CA ASN A 84 8.32 -14.01 15.52
C ASN A 84 7.49 -13.97 14.24
N ARG A 85 7.71 -14.96 13.36
CA ARG A 85 6.83 -15.21 12.22
C ARG A 85 5.38 -15.41 12.68
N VAL A 86 4.49 -14.60 12.14
CA VAL A 86 3.05 -14.78 12.22
C VAL A 86 2.57 -15.38 10.90
N THR A 87 1.67 -16.35 10.96
CA THR A 87 1.08 -17.02 9.80
C THR A 87 -0.44 -16.94 9.85
N VAL A 88 -1.04 -16.55 8.74
CA VAL A 88 -2.47 -16.59 8.49
C VAL A 88 -2.73 -17.62 7.40
N THR A 89 -3.54 -18.63 7.72
CA THR A 89 -3.77 -19.78 6.85
C THR A 89 -5.12 -19.69 6.17
N HIS A 90 -5.15 -20.08 4.90
CA HIS A 90 -6.33 -20.19 4.07
C HIS A 90 -6.39 -21.56 3.39
N PRO A 91 -7.59 -22.17 3.30
CA PRO A 91 -7.75 -23.38 2.50
C PRO A 91 -7.63 -23.03 1.01
N LEU A 92 -6.75 -23.73 0.30
CA LEU A 92 -6.70 -23.67 -1.15
C LEU A 92 -7.59 -24.78 -1.72
N THR A 93 -8.63 -24.41 -2.46
CA THR A 93 -9.43 -25.35 -3.26
C THR A 93 -9.27 -24.97 -4.72
N PRO A 94 -8.43 -25.69 -5.49
CA PRO A 94 -8.25 -25.39 -6.90
C PRO A 94 -9.58 -25.48 -7.67
N PRO A 95 -9.86 -24.55 -8.58
CA PRO A 95 -11.06 -24.61 -9.41
C PRO A 95 -11.00 -25.83 -10.34
N ILE A 96 -12.04 -26.67 -10.26
CA ILE A 96 -12.25 -27.86 -11.13
C ILE A 96 -13.13 -27.55 -12.35
N ALA A 97 -13.51 -26.28 -12.54
CA ALA A 97 -14.41 -25.84 -13.61
C ALA A 97 -13.67 -25.53 -14.92
N TRP A 98 -14.39 -25.64 -16.05
CA TRP A 98 -13.92 -25.24 -17.38
C TRP A 98 -14.47 -23.84 -17.73
N PRO A 99 -13.67 -22.94 -18.34
CA PRO A 99 -12.24 -23.07 -18.65
C PRO A 99 -11.37 -23.04 -17.38
N PRO A 100 -10.16 -23.64 -17.41
CA PRO A 100 -9.31 -23.72 -16.24
C PRO A 100 -8.84 -22.32 -15.81
N GLU A 101 -9.19 -21.94 -14.59
CA GLU A 101 -8.60 -20.77 -13.92
C GLU A 101 -7.19 -21.13 -13.39
N PRO A 102 -6.32 -20.13 -13.14
CA PRO A 102 -5.06 -20.38 -12.47
C PRO A 102 -5.29 -21.15 -11.16
N PRO A 103 -4.50 -22.20 -10.89
CA PRO A 103 -4.73 -23.07 -9.73
C PRO A 103 -4.42 -22.38 -8.40
N LEU A 104 -3.60 -21.32 -8.42
CA LEU A 104 -3.23 -20.53 -7.26
C LEU A 104 -3.85 -19.12 -7.32
N PRO A 105 -4.22 -18.54 -6.16
CA PRO A 105 -4.40 -17.11 -6.01
C PRO A 105 -3.31 -16.31 -6.72
N TYR A 106 -3.70 -15.35 -7.55
CA TYR A 106 -2.73 -14.57 -8.32
C TYR A 106 -2.88 -13.07 -8.06
N LEU A 107 -1.75 -12.41 -7.84
CA LEU A 107 -1.69 -10.99 -7.53
C LEU A 107 -1.94 -10.17 -8.79
N VAL A 108 -2.89 -9.23 -8.74
CA VAL A 108 -3.29 -8.40 -9.88
C VAL A 108 -3.05 -6.92 -9.66
N ALA A 109 -3.03 -6.47 -8.42
CA ALA A 109 -2.74 -5.07 -8.12
C ALA A 109 -2.11 -4.88 -6.74
N ILE A 110 -1.35 -3.80 -6.62
CA ILE A 110 -0.85 -3.28 -5.36
C ILE A 110 -1.31 -1.83 -5.24
N TYR A 111 -1.73 -1.43 -4.05
CA TYR A 111 -2.08 -0.05 -3.72
C TYR A 111 -1.44 0.37 -2.41
N VAL A 112 -1.21 1.67 -2.26
CA VAL A 112 -0.72 2.28 -1.02
C VAL A 112 -1.61 3.47 -0.66
N GLY A 113 -1.77 3.73 0.64
CA GLY A 113 -2.51 4.87 1.17
C GLY A 113 -1.96 5.33 2.50
N ASP A 114 -1.84 6.64 2.69
CA ASP A 114 -1.53 7.24 3.99
C ASP A 114 -2.84 7.51 4.73
N HIS A 115 -2.89 7.17 6.02
CA HIS A 115 -4.06 7.29 6.88
C HIS A 115 -3.74 8.12 8.13
N PRO A 116 -3.54 9.44 7.98
CA PRO A 116 -3.29 10.36 9.09
C PRO A 116 -4.50 10.54 10.02
N GLU A 117 -5.70 10.17 9.57
CA GLU A 117 -6.95 10.15 10.33
C GLU A 117 -7.11 8.90 11.21
N GLY A 118 -6.29 7.87 10.98
CA GLY A 118 -6.34 6.64 11.75
C GLY A 118 -6.02 6.84 13.23
N ASN A 119 -6.57 5.97 14.08
CA ASN A 119 -6.17 5.85 15.48
C ASN A 119 -5.73 4.40 15.78
N PRO A 120 -4.42 4.11 15.82
CA PRO A 120 -3.29 5.02 15.57
C PRO A 120 -3.21 5.44 14.10
N LYS A 121 -2.39 6.46 13.78
CA LYS A 121 -2.09 6.85 12.39
C LYS A 121 -1.25 5.77 11.72
N TYR A 122 -1.41 5.55 10.42
CA TYR A 122 -0.66 4.50 9.72
C TYR A 122 -0.51 4.74 8.22
N GLY A 123 0.50 4.11 7.63
CA GLY A 123 0.57 3.86 6.20
C GLY A 123 0.06 2.46 5.87
N ARG A 124 -0.71 2.31 4.79
CA ARG A 124 -1.25 1.03 4.32
C ARG A 124 -0.64 0.64 2.99
N ILE A 125 -0.29 -0.63 2.85
CA ILE A 125 -0.11 -1.29 1.55
C ILE A 125 -1.14 -2.40 1.40
N SER A 126 -1.68 -2.59 0.20
CA SER A 126 -2.73 -3.56 -0.08
C SER A 126 -2.40 -4.39 -1.32
N PHE A 127 -2.50 -5.70 -1.18
CA PHE A 127 -2.22 -6.69 -2.21
C PHE A 127 -3.54 -7.31 -2.66
N TYR A 128 -3.88 -7.14 -3.94
CA TYR A 128 -5.15 -7.56 -4.52
C TYR A 128 -4.97 -8.87 -5.27
N PHE A 129 -5.61 -9.92 -4.80
CA PHE A 129 -5.60 -11.23 -5.43
C PHE A 129 -6.94 -11.53 -6.13
N ARG A 130 -6.88 -12.42 -7.12
CA ARG A 130 -8.05 -13.12 -7.68
C ARG A 130 -7.94 -14.62 -7.39
N GLY A 131 -9.06 -15.32 -7.53
CA GLY A 131 -9.19 -16.75 -7.19
C GLY A 131 -9.62 -16.94 -5.75
N ALA A 132 -8.73 -16.66 -4.79
CA ALA A 132 -9.01 -16.74 -3.35
C ALA A 132 -8.03 -15.87 -2.54
N PHE A 133 -8.17 -15.86 -1.21
CA PHE A 133 -7.10 -15.39 -0.33
C PHE A 133 -5.94 -16.40 -0.36
N PRO A 134 -4.69 -15.95 -0.58
CA PRO A 134 -3.54 -16.80 -0.30
C PRO A 134 -3.33 -16.94 1.20
N SER A 135 -2.70 -18.03 1.64
CA SER A 135 -2.07 -18.06 2.96
C SER A 135 -0.92 -17.04 2.98
N TYR A 136 -0.56 -16.48 4.13
CA TYR A 136 0.60 -15.60 4.21
C TYR A 136 1.27 -15.64 5.56
N ASN A 137 2.56 -15.27 5.55
CA ASN A 137 3.31 -15.05 6.76
C ASN A 137 4.05 -13.72 6.70
N PHE A 138 4.28 -13.12 7.86
CA PHE A 138 5.06 -11.91 7.97
C PHE A 138 5.93 -11.91 9.22
N GLN A 139 7.07 -11.23 9.13
CA GLN A 139 8.02 -11.05 10.22
C GLN A 139 8.97 -9.90 9.93
N TYR A 140 9.42 -9.21 10.98
CA TYR A 140 10.57 -8.32 10.86
C TYR A 140 11.85 -9.12 10.66
N VAL A 141 12.71 -8.64 9.76
CA VAL A 141 13.99 -9.27 9.40
C VAL A 141 15.07 -8.20 9.26
N ARG A 142 16.33 -8.61 9.37
CA ARG A 142 17.47 -7.70 9.15
C ARG A 142 17.56 -7.22 7.71
N GLN A 143 17.25 -8.10 6.76
CA GLN A 143 17.22 -7.81 5.33
C GLN A 143 16.20 -8.75 4.69
N VAL A 144 15.47 -8.26 3.70
CA VAL A 144 14.64 -9.11 2.85
C VAL A 144 15.51 -9.58 1.69
N LEU A 145 15.52 -10.88 1.45
CA LEU A 145 16.33 -11.50 0.39
C LEU A 145 15.45 -11.86 -0.79
N SER A 146 16.03 -11.78 -1.99
CA SER A 146 15.41 -12.27 -3.21
C SER A 146 15.42 -13.80 -3.26
N GLU A 147 14.33 -14.38 -3.75
CA GLU A 147 14.22 -15.81 -3.97
C GLU A 147 15.19 -16.26 -5.08
N GLY A 148 15.71 -17.48 -4.97
CA GLY A 148 16.64 -18.09 -5.92
C GLY A 148 18.11 -17.67 -5.78
N ARG A 149 18.43 -16.38 -5.62
CA ARG A 149 19.82 -15.89 -5.46
C ARG A 149 20.19 -15.50 -4.02
N GLY A 150 19.22 -15.25 -3.16
CA GLY A 150 19.46 -14.81 -1.78
C GLY A 150 20.08 -13.40 -1.69
N ALA A 151 20.04 -12.60 -2.76
CA ALA A 151 20.57 -11.25 -2.73
C ALA A 151 19.60 -10.31 -2.01
N PRO A 152 20.07 -9.41 -1.12
CA PRO A 152 19.20 -8.44 -0.46
C PRO A 152 18.45 -7.56 -1.47
N ILE A 153 17.15 -7.34 -1.23
CA ILE A 153 16.39 -6.34 -1.98
C ILE A 153 16.62 -4.95 -1.38
N SER A 154 16.76 -3.93 -2.23
CA SER A 154 16.96 -2.56 -1.80
C SER A 154 15.65 -1.97 -1.30
N LEU A 155 15.60 -1.61 -0.02
CA LEU A 155 14.45 -0.99 0.64
C LEU A 155 14.92 0.27 1.37
N GLU A 156 14.11 1.32 1.32
CA GLU A 156 14.29 2.54 2.12
C GLU A 156 13.85 2.34 3.57
N GLY A 157 14.39 3.16 4.48
CA GLY A 157 14.14 3.06 5.91
C GLY A 157 15.22 2.25 6.63
N ASN A 158 14.98 1.97 7.92
CA ASN A 158 15.92 1.32 8.82
C ASN A 158 15.35 0.08 9.52
N SER A 159 14.12 -0.34 9.18
CA SER A 159 13.49 -1.55 9.69
C SER A 159 12.69 -2.24 8.58
N PHE A 160 12.83 -3.56 8.43
CA PHE A 160 12.30 -4.30 7.27
C PHE A 160 11.32 -5.39 7.67
N LEU A 161 10.11 -5.32 7.11
CA LEU A 161 9.08 -6.36 7.25
C LEU A 161 9.08 -7.23 5.99
N ARG A 162 9.29 -8.54 6.14
CA ARG A 162 9.05 -9.50 5.07
C ARG A 162 7.60 -9.95 5.12
N ILE A 163 6.94 -9.98 3.97
CA ILE A 163 5.64 -10.60 3.75
C ILE A 163 5.84 -11.69 2.69
N GLN A 164 5.37 -12.90 2.98
CA GLN A 164 5.42 -14.00 2.03
C GLN A 164 4.01 -14.59 1.91
N PHE A 165 3.44 -14.49 0.72
CA PHE A 165 2.22 -15.20 0.35
C PHE A 165 2.59 -16.62 -0.08
N VAL A 166 1.81 -17.58 0.38
CA VAL A 166 1.97 -19.01 0.16
C VAL A 166 0.79 -19.49 -0.67
N ASP A 167 1.05 -20.41 -1.59
CA ASP A 167 0.10 -20.84 -2.60
C ASP A 167 -0.38 -19.65 -3.45
N ALA A 168 0.54 -18.77 -3.83
CA ALA A 168 0.27 -17.58 -4.61
C ALA A 168 1.20 -17.47 -5.82
N GLN A 169 0.80 -16.69 -6.82
CA GLN A 169 1.62 -16.41 -8.00
C GLN A 169 1.46 -14.98 -8.51
N THR A 170 2.43 -14.52 -9.30
CA THR A 170 2.46 -13.21 -9.97
C THR A 170 2.56 -13.33 -11.49
N ARG A 171 2.55 -14.56 -12.01
CA ARG A 171 2.68 -14.85 -13.44
C ARG A 171 1.53 -15.72 -13.95
N ASP A 172 1.17 -15.54 -15.20
CA ASP A 172 0.24 -16.41 -15.90
C ASP A 172 0.95 -17.65 -16.49
N LEU A 173 0.19 -18.54 -17.12
CA LEU A 173 0.71 -19.77 -17.74
C LEU A 173 1.69 -19.51 -18.90
N ALA A 174 1.68 -18.30 -19.47
CA ALA A 174 2.63 -17.87 -20.49
C ALA A 174 3.87 -17.17 -19.90
N GLY A 175 3.92 -17.00 -18.57
CA GLY A 175 5.02 -16.36 -17.85
C GLY A 175 4.90 -14.83 -17.75
N HIS A 176 3.84 -14.22 -18.25
CA HIS A 176 3.63 -12.78 -18.17
C HIS A 176 3.16 -12.35 -16.78
N SER A 177 3.48 -11.12 -16.39
CA SER A 177 3.00 -10.55 -15.12
C SER A 177 1.46 -10.48 -15.07
N THR A 178 0.88 -11.01 -14.01
CA THR A 178 -0.54 -10.84 -13.67
C THR A 178 -0.81 -9.48 -13.04
N ILE A 179 0.23 -8.84 -12.47
CA ILE A 179 0.13 -7.52 -11.83
C ILE A 179 -0.08 -6.46 -12.93
N LYS A 180 -1.22 -5.78 -12.89
CA LYS A 180 -1.62 -4.74 -13.85
C LYS A 180 -1.45 -3.34 -13.30
N VAL A 181 -1.53 -3.18 -11.98
CA VAL A 181 -1.41 -1.89 -11.29
C VAL A 181 -0.46 -2.04 -10.11
N SER A 182 0.51 -1.14 -10.02
CA SER A 182 1.40 -1.03 -8.86
C SER A 182 1.86 0.42 -8.70
N PRO A 183 1.98 0.94 -7.47
CA PRO A 183 2.58 2.24 -7.23
C PRO A 183 4.09 2.19 -7.51
N HIS A 184 4.74 3.36 -7.40
CA HIS A 184 6.20 3.40 -7.37
C HIS A 184 6.72 2.70 -6.11
N SER A 185 7.86 2.01 -6.20
CA SER A 185 8.45 1.29 -5.06
C SER A 185 8.82 2.20 -3.89
N HIS A 186 9.08 3.47 -4.18
CA HIS A 186 9.27 4.54 -3.20
C HIS A 186 7.90 5.16 -2.89
N ILE A 187 7.44 4.96 -1.65
CA ILE A 187 6.12 5.38 -1.16
C ILE A 187 6.21 6.73 -0.44
N GLY A 188 7.22 6.90 0.43
CA GLY A 188 7.51 8.17 1.10
C GLY A 188 6.58 8.55 2.27
N PHE A 189 5.72 7.65 2.77
CA PHE A 189 4.87 7.93 3.94
C PHE A 189 5.70 8.04 5.23
N PRO A 190 5.15 8.56 6.35
CA PRO A 190 5.91 8.78 7.57
C PRO A 190 6.68 7.54 8.06
N SER A 191 6.00 6.39 8.17
CA SER A 191 6.59 5.12 8.60
C SER A 191 6.81 4.12 7.46
N LEU A 192 5.94 4.09 6.43
CA LEU A 192 6.06 3.19 5.29
C LEU A 192 6.80 3.90 4.13
N LYS A 193 8.10 3.63 3.98
CA LYS A 193 8.97 4.34 3.02
C LYS A 193 8.97 3.70 1.66
N SER A 194 9.04 2.38 1.60
CA SER A 194 9.16 1.67 0.33
C SER A 194 8.61 0.25 0.40
N TYR A 195 8.47 -0.38 -0.76
CA TYR A 195 8.27 -1.82 -0.87
C TYR A 195 9.08 -2.38 -2.05
N GLY A 196 9.37 -3.68 -2.00
CA GLY A 196 10.14 -4.36 -3.04
C GLY A 196 9.72 -5.80 -3.24
N PHE A 197 9.80 -6.26 -4.47
CA PHE A 197 9.50 -7.65 -4.84
C PHE A 197 10.72 -8.55 -4.56
N GLY A 198 10.53 -9.54 -3.69
CA GLY A 198 11.54 -10.55 -3.34
C GLY A 198 11.55 -11.73 -4.30
N GLY A 199 10.42 -12.08 -4.91
CA GLY A 199 10.37 -13.16 -5.89
C GLY A 199 9.05 -13.90 -5.92
N ASP A 200 8.90 -14.75 -6.93
CA ASP A 200 7.78 -15.66 -7.14
C ASP A 200 8.37 -17.00 -7.58
N PHE A 201 8.38 -17.97 -6.68
CA PHE A 201 8.96 -19.30 -6.91
C PHE A 201 8.17 -20.37 -6.15
N GLU A 202 7.80 -21.46 -6.84
CA GLU A 202 7.11 -22.62 -6.24
C GLU A 202 5.86 -22.29 -5.40
N GLY A 203 5.10 -21.26 -5.80
CA GLY A 203 3.91 -20.83 -5.06
C GLY A 203 4.19 -19.87 -3.90
N TYR A 204 5.43 -19.40 -3.75
CA TYR A 204 5.80 -18.39 -2.77
C TYR A 204 6.03 -17.04 -3.44
N VAL A 205 5.23 -16.05 -3.04
CA VAL A 205 5.37 -14.66 -3.49
C VAL A 205 5.86 -13.81 -2.33
N THR A 206 7.10 -13.33 -2.41
CA THR A 206 7.75 -12.57 -1.34
C THR A 206 7.77 -11.08 -1.68
N TYR A 207 7.39 -10.25 -0.71
CA TYR A 207 7.58 -8.80 -0.71
C TYR A 207 8.29 -8.36 0.56
N GLY A 208 9.08 -7.29 0.47
CA GLY A 208 9.61 -6.58 1.62
C GLY A 208 9.03 -5.18 1.72
N LEU A 209 8.75 -4.73 2.94
CA LEU A 209 8.41 -3.35 3.25
C LEU A 209 9.58 -2.70 3.97
N GLY A 210 9.98 -1.54 3.46
CA GLY A 210 10.95 -0.66 4.10
C GLY A 210 10.22 0.33 5.01
N THR A 211 10.50 0.25 6.30
CA THR A 211 9.86 1.07 7.33
C THR A 211 10.86 1.96 8.06
N GLN A 212 10.40 3.10 8.53
CA GLN A 212 11.18 4.08 9.28
C GLN A 212 10.79 4.06 10.75
N VAL A 213 11.76 3.73 11.60
CA VAL A 213 11.70 3.96 13.04
C VAL A 213 12.61 5.12 13.41
N ALA A 214 12.58 5.54 14.68
CA ALA A 214 13.49 6.57 15.18
C ALA A 214 14.96 6.23 14.82
N PRO A 215 15.80 7.24 14.51
CA PRO A 215 17.23 7.02 14.29
C PRO A 215 17.86 6.25 15.45
N ASP A 216 18.79 5.34 15.14
CA ASP A 216 19.51 4.51 16.12
C ASP A 216 18.62 3.65 17.03
N SER A 217 17.38 3.38 16.60
CA SER A 217 16.43 2.52 17.30
C SER A 217 16.42 1.10 16.73
N ASP A 218 16.53 0.12 17.61
CA ASP A 218 16.25 -1.29 17.31
C ASP A 218 14.74 -1.62 17.38
N GLN A 219 13.90 -0.60 17.61
CA GLN A 219 12.46 -0.80 17.65
C GLN A 219 11.92 -1.20 16.27
N VAL A 220 10.82 -1.91 16.31
CA VAL A 220 9.99 -2.24 15.16
C VAL A 220 8.61 -1.65 15.41
N LEU A 221 7.91 -1.30 14.34
CA LEU A 221 6.60 -0.66 14.45
C LEU A 221 5.52 -1.70 14.72
N ALA A 222 4.46 -1.30 15.41
CA ALA A 222 3.26 -2.13 15.43
C ALA A 222 2.67 -2.16 14.02
N ILE A 223 2.16 -3.32 13.66
CA ILE A 223 1.46 -3.53 12.39
C ILE A 223 0.10 -4.13 12.64
N ARG A 224 -0.81 -3.95 11.69
CA ARG A 224 -2.10 -4.64 11.63
C ARG A 224 -2.24 -5.23 10.24
N THR A 225 -2.70 -6.47 10.14
CA THR A 225 -3.11 -7.05 8.86
C THR A 225 -4.60 -7.30 8.87
N GLY A 226 -5.21 -7.14 7.71
CA GLY A 226 -6.59 -7.52 7.53
C GLY A 226 -6.89 -7.91 6.10
N GLU A 227 -8.08 -8.44 5.94
CA GLU A 227 -8.53 -9.07 4.72
C GLU A 227 -9.88 -8.52 4.33
N LEU A 228 -9.98 -8.11 3.06
CA LEU A 228 -11.18 -7.58 2.47
C LEU A 228 -11.52 -8.39 1.22
N ARG A 229 -12.68 -9.05 1.23
CA ARG A 229 -13.30 -9.57 0.02
C ARG A 229 -14.26 -8.51 -0.50
N LYS A 230 -14.18 -8.18 -1.79
CA LYS A 230 -15.08 -7.22 -2.42
C LYS A 230 -15.41 -7.59 -3.87
N PRO A 231 -16.60 -7.23 -4.39
CA PRO A 231 -16.92 -7.43 -5.80
C PRO A 231 -15.91 -6.72 -6.71
N ASP A 232 -15.56 -7.34 -7.83
CA ASP A 232 -14.63 -6.75 -8.82
C ASP A 232 -15.34 -5.92 -9.92
N GLY A 233 -16.67 -5.85 -9.87
CA GLY A 233 -17.50 -5.14 -10.85
C GLY A 233 -17.80 -5.96 -12.13
N SER A 234 -17.20 -7.15 -12.27
CA SER A 234 -17.38 -8.07 -13.42
C SER A 234 -18.07 -9.38 -13.05
N GLY A 235 -18.63 -9.47 -11.83
CA GLY A 235 -19.25 -10.68 -11.28
C GLY A 235 -18.28 -11.58 -10.49
N GLY A 236 -17.01 -11.20 -10.41
CA GLY A 236 -16.01 -11.85 -9.56
C GLY A 236 -15.73 -11.07 -8.27
N PHE A 237 -14.66 -11.46 -7.57
CA PHE A 237 -14.22 -10.84 -6.34
C PHE A 237 -12.71 -10.54 -6.36
N TYR A 238 -12.35 -9.45 -5.71
CA TYR A 238 -11.00 -9.24 -5.21
C TYR A 238 -10.88 -9.79 -3.79
N TYR A 239 -9.76 -10.43 -3.52
CA TYR A 239 -9.32 -10.89 -2.21
C TYR A 239 -8.12 -10.04 -1.81
N VAL A 240 -8.34 -9.05 -0.95
CA VAL A 240 -7.35 -8.03 -0.62
C VAL A 240 -6.73 -8.32 0.73
N VAL A 241 -5.41 -8.51 0.77
CA VAL A 241 -4.64 -8.52 2.03
C VAL A 241 -4.02 -7.13 2.19
N HIS A 242 -4.33 -6.43 3.28
CA HIS A 242 -3.68 -5.17 3.61
C HIS A 242 -2.79 -5.31 4.83
N VAL A 243 -1.70 -4.54 4.81
CA VAL A 243 -0.75 -4.40 5.90
C VAL A 243 -0.67 -2.92 6.25
N ASP A 244 -1.06 -2.62 7.47
CA ASP A 244 -1.00 -1.29 8.06
C ASP A 244 0.25 -1.21 8.93
N VAL A 245 1.05 -0.17 8.72
CA VAL A 245 2.27 0.11 9.47
C VAL A 245 2.02 1.37 10.29
N GLN A 246 2.02 1.24 11.62
CA GLN A 246 1.79 2.36 12.52
C GLN A 246 2.81 3.47 12.27
N ASN A 247 2.38 4.74 12.33
CA ASN A 247 3.30 5.86 12.34
C ASN A 247 4.00 5.92 13.71
N GLY A 248 5.33 5.91 13.69
CA GLY A 248 6.18 6.09 14.88
C GLY A 248 6.32 7.55 15.31
#